data_AF-A0A7S0B9C8-F1
#
_entry.id   AF-A0A7S0B9C8-F1
#
_cell.length_a   1.000
_cell.length_b   1.000
_cell.length_c   1.000
_cell.angle_alpha   90.00
_cell.angle_beta   90.00
_cell.angle_gamma   90.00
#
_symmetry.space_group_name_H-M   'P 1'
#
loop_
_entity.id
_entity.type
_entity.pdbx_description
1 polymer ?
#
loop_
_entity_poly.entity_id
_entity_poly.type
_entity_poly.pdbx_seq_one_letter_code
_entity_poly.pdbx_strand_id
1 'polypeptide(L)'
;AAMETHGAATYWRLHGRPPARTGTAPEIIASQAPLATQTGSELGEAPYVHSGIQLVPYTPVTESFLKVDWAAEHLRGYKAACEQDPACTLSGWAWPMCLEQAVLDPDEARACLAKLPQDAFSIHNKASNGNSLTNSLHW
;
A
#
# COMPACT_ATOMS: atom_id res chain seq x y z
N ALA A 1 11.07 -0.38 -16.54
CA ALA A 1 10.26 0.18 -15.43
C ALA A 1 9.85 1.64 -15.65
N ALA A 2 10.68 2.51 -16.23
CA ALA A 2 10.42 3.97 -16.28
C ALA A 2 9.01 4.40 -16.78
N MET A 3 8.50 3.80 -17.86
CA MET A 3 7.14 4.12 -18.36
C MET A 3 6.04 3.72 -17.38
N GLU A 4 6.18 2.55 -16.73
CA GLU A 4 5.22 2.05 -15.74
C GLU A 4 5.26 2.91 -14.47
N THR A 5 6.45 3.27 -14.00
CA THR A 5 6.65 4.21 -12.89
C THR A 5 5.97 5.55 -13.15
N HIS A 6 6.10 6.08 -14.37
CA HIS A 6 5.44 7.33 -14.76
C HIS A 6 3.91 7.18 -14.81
N GLY A 7 3.40 6.07 -15.34
CA GLY A 7 1.98 5.75 -15.35
C GLY A 7 1.39 5.64 -13.94
N ALA A 8 2.06 4.90 -13.05
CA ALA A 8 1.71 4.77 -11.63
C ALA A 8 1.55 6.15 -10.95
N ALA A 9 2.56 7.01 -11.10
CA ALA A 9 2.53 8.37 -10.55
C ALA A 9 1.45 9.25 -11.17
N THR A 10 1.07 9.01 -12.43
CA THR A 10 0.12 9.88 -13.15
C THR A 10 -1.33 9.50 -12.91
N TYR A 11 -1.63 8.20 -12.87
CA TYR A 11 -3.00 7.70 -12.95
C TYR A 11 -3.48 7.05 -11.65
N TRP A 12 -2.57 6.56 -10.81
CA TRP A 12 -2.92 5.78 -9.61
C TRP A 12 -2.73 6.58 -8.31
N ARG A 13 -1.87 7.60 -8.37
CA ARG A 13 -1.45 8.42 -7.23
C ARG A 13 -1.83 9.88 -7.50
N LEU A 14 -3.05 10.26 -7.16
CA LEU A 14 -3.60 11.57 -7.49
C LEU A 14 -3.04 12.66 -6.55
N HIS A 15 -1.77 13.02 -6.69
CA HIS A 15 -1.22 14.20 -6.01
C HIS A 15 -1.86 15.48 -6.55
N GLY A 16 -2.61 16.19 -5.71
CA GLY A 16 -2.96 17.61 -5.91
C GLY A 16 -3.62 17.97 -7.25
N ARG A 17 -4.14 16.99 -8.01
CA ARG A 17 -4.81 17.22 -9.29
C ARG A 17 -6.31 16.95 -9.13
N PRO A 18 -7.16 17.83 -9.69
CA PRO A 18 -8.58 17.54 -9.73
C PRO A 18 -8.79 16.23 -10.49
N PRO A 19 -9.74 15.39 -10.07
CA PRO A 19 -10.01 14.12 -10.74
C PRO A 19 -10.29 14.39 -12.22
N ALA A 20 -9.89 13.44 -13.07
CA ALA A 20 -10.20 13.46 -14.50
C ALA A 20 -11.72 13.43 -14.78
N ARG A 21 -12.57 13.30 -13.74
CA ARG A 21 -14.02 13.26 -13.84
C ARG A 21 -14.65 13.93 -12.62
N THR A 22 -15.54 14.89 -12.86
CA THR A 22 -16.25 15.70 -11.86
C THR A 22 -16.94 14.84 -10.79
N GLY A 23 -16.35 14.82 -9.60
CA GLY A 23 -16.78 14.10 -8.39
C GLY A 23 -15.65 14.16 -7.37
N THR A 24 -15.87 13.84 -6.10
CA THR A 24 -14.78 13.69 -5.12
C THR A 24 -13.87 12.55 -5.56
N ALA A 25 -12.62 12.85 -5.92
CA ALA A 25 -11.65 11.83 -6.29
C ALA A 25 -11.33 10.97 -5.06
N PRO A 26 -11.31 9.63 -5.19
CA PRO A 26 -10.60 8.83 -4.20
C PRO A 26 -9.10 9.16 -4.27
N GLU A 27 -8.43 9.22 -3.12
CA GLU A 27 -6.99 9.50 -2.98
C GLU A 27 -6.13 8.46 -3.72
N ILE A 28 -6.66 7.24 -3.86
CA ILE A 28 -6.02 6.08 -4.49
C ILE A 28 -7.06 5.33 -5.35
N ILE A 29 -6.64 4.87 -6.53
CA ILE A 29 -7.46 4.01 -7.40
C ILE A 29 -6.95 2.58 -7.26
N ALA A 30 -7.82 1.60 -6.99
CA ALA A 30 -7.42 0.20 -6.80
C ALA A 30 -7.31 -0.56 -8.13
N SER A 31 -8.15 -0.23 -9.13
CA SER A 31 -8.06 -0.78 -10.48
C SER A 31 -8.53 0.21 -11.56
N GLN A 32 -7.90 0.16 -12.74
CA GLN A 32 -8.26 0.96 -13.90
C GLN A 32 -8.69 0.08 -15.07
N ALA A 33 -9.89 0.34 -15.58
CA ALA A 33 -10.36 -0.13 -16.88
C ALA A 33 -10.51 1.09 -17.82
N PRO A 34 -10.48 0.92 -19.17
CA PRO A 34 -10.43 2.03 -20.13
C PRO A 34 -11.54 3.09 -20.00
N LEU A 35 -12.64 2.82 -19.28
CA LEU A 35 -13.77 3.72 -19.09
C LEU A 35 -14.26 3.82 -17.62
N ALA A 36 -13.56 3.17 -16.68
CA ALA A 36 -13.97 3.14 -15.26
C ALA A 36 -12.76 3.05 -14.31
N THR A 37 -12.73 3.95 -13.33
CA THR A 37 -11.91 3.82 -12.11
C THR A 37 -12.75 3.10 -11.06
N GLN A 38 -12.31 1.91 -10.67
CA GLN A 38 -12.94 1.18 -9.58
C GLN A 38 -12.07 1.33 -8.34
N THR A 39 -12.71 1.70 -7.23
CA THR A 39 -12.05 1.68 -5.93
C THR A 39 -11.98 0.27 -5.37
N GLY A 40 -12.79 -0.68 -5.84
CA GLY A 40 -12.81 -2.05 -5.34
C GLY A 40 -11.64 -2.93 -5.80
N SER A 41 -11.33 -3.93 -5.00
CA SER A 41 -10.30 -4.95 -5.26
C SER A 41 -10.89 -6.34 -5.05
N GLU A 42 -10.49 -7.30 -5.89
CA GLU A 42 -10.86 -8.72 -5.72
C GLU A 42 -10.34 -9.31 -4.40
N LEU A 43 -9.40 -8.63 -3.74
CA LEU A 43 -8.85 -8.99 -2.44
C LEU A 43 -9.62 -8.39 -1.25
N GLY A 44 -10.59 -7.51 -1.51
CA GLY A 44 -11.44 -6.87 -0.51
C GLY A 44 -11.69 -5.39 -0.81
N GLU A 45 -12.74 -4.84 -0.20
CA GLU A 45 -13.20 -3.45 -0.42
C GLU A 45 -12.77 -2.48 0.68
N ALA A 46 -12.06 -2.95 1.70
CA ALA A 46 -11.66 -2.10 2.81
C ALA A 46 -10.59 -1.07 2.37
N PRO A 47 -10.63 0.19 2.84
CA PRO A 47 -9.72 1.23 2.34
C PRO A 47 -8.23 0.87 2.46
N TYR A 48 -7.84 0.18 3.53
CA TYR A 48 -6.46 -0.28 3.74
C TYR A 48 -6.02 -1.35 2.71
N VAL A 49 -6.96 -2.09 2.10
CA VAL A 49 -6.68 -3.04 1.01
C VAL A 49 -6.30 -2.27 -0.25
N HIS A 50 -7.01 -1.18 -0.55
CA HIS A 50 -6.73 -0.35 -1.72
C HIS A 50 -5.39 0.38 -1.58
N SER A 51 -5.03 0.81 -0.37
CA SER A 51 -3.69 1.35 -0.10
C SER A 51 -2.61 0.27 -0.25
N GLY A 52 -2.79 -0.88 0.40
CA GLY A 52 -1.81 -1.96 0.38
C GLY A 52 -1.55 -2.52 -1.02
N ILE A 53 -2.58 -2.64 -1.87
CA ILE A 53 -2.43 -3.25 -3.20
C ILE A 53 -1.54 -2.42 -4.13
N GLN A 54 -1.40 -1.11 -3.88
CA GLN A 54 -0.51 -0.23 -4.66
C GLN A 54 0.98 -0.41 -4.31
N LEU A 55 1.27 -1.08 -3.20
CA LEU A 55 2.63 -1.25 -2.68
C LEU A 55 3.19 -2.66 -2.98
N VAL A 56 2.31 -3.65 -3.10
CA VAL A 56 2.71 -5.04 -3.29
C VAL A 56 2.88 -5.39 -4.77
N PRO A 57 3.85 -6.25 -5.13
CA PRO A 57 4.89 -6.81 -4.26
C PRO A 57 6.00 -5.80 -3.94
N TYR A 58 6.61 -5.92 -2.76
CA TYR A 58 7.84 -5.20 -2.41
C TYR A 58 9.04 -5.91 -3.02
N THR A 59 9.69 -5.24 -3.98
CA THR A 59 10.90 -5.71 -4.67
C THR A 59 11.86 -4.52 -4.85
N PRO A 60 13.13 -4.73 -5.27
CA PRO A 60 14.05 -3.61 -5.48
C PRO A 60 13.53 -2.52 -6.45
N VAL A 61 12.63 -2.87 -7.37
CA VAL A 61 12.04 -1.87 -8.29
C VAL A 61 11.09 -0.92 -7.55
N THR A 62 10.58 -1.29 -6.39
CA THR A 62 9.67 -0.49 -5.56
C THR A 62 10.32 0.83 -5.13
N GLU A 63 11.63 0.86 -4.89
CA GLU A 63 12.39 2.09 -4.58
C GLU A 63 12.26 3.16 -5.67
N SER A 64 12.11 2.73 -6.93
CA SER A 64 12.03 3.65 -8.07
C SER A 64 10.76 4.50 -8.05
N PHE A 65 9.69 4.01 -7.42
CA PHE A 65 8.38 4.66 -7.40
C PHE A 65 7.89 5.02 -6.01
N LEU A 66 8.41 4.44 -4.93
CA LEU A 66 8.00 4.77 -3.55
C LEU A 66 8.74 6.03 -3.06
N LYS A 67 8.26 7.20 -3.48
CA LYS A 67 8.87 8.50 -3.15
C LYS A 67 8.45 8.98 -1.75
N VAL A 68 9.36 9.69 -1.08
CA VAL A 68 9.19 10.16 0.31
C VAL A 68 7.96 11.05 0.48
N ASP A 69 7.73 11.97 -0.45
CA ASP A 69 6.58 12.88 -0.45
C ASP A 69 5.25 12.11 -0.59
N TRP A 70 5.19 11.15 -1.51
CA TRP A 70 4.03 10.30 -1.68
C TRP A 70 3.80 9.40 -0.47
N ALA A 71 4.85 8.76 0.05
CA ALA A 71 4.75 7.89 1.22
C ALA A 71 4.25 8.65 2.45
N ALA A 72 4.68 9.90 2.66
CA ALA A 72 4.22 10.73 3.77
C ALA A 72 2.71 11.06 3.71
N GLU A 73 2.16 11.22 2.51
CA GLU A 73 0.73 11.46 2.29
C GLU A 73 -0.06 10.14 2.42
N HIS A 74 0.29 9.15 1.60
CA HIS A 74 -0.39 7.86 1.50
C HIS A 74 -0.40 7.10 2.83
N LEU A 75 0.73 7.04 3.53
CA LEU A 75 0.86 6.30 4.79
C LEU A 75 -0.09 6.83 5.88
N ARG A 76 -0.39 8.14 5.88
CA ARG A 76 -1.31 8.72 6.87
C ARG A 76 -2.72 8.14 6.70
N GLY A 77 -3.22 8.10 5.46
CA GLY A 77 -4.52 7.52 5.14
C GLY A 77 -4.55 6.01 5.39
N TYR A 78 -3.50 5.31 4.97
CA TYR A 78 -3.38 3.87 5.16
C TYR A 78 -3.36 3.50 6.66
N LYS A 79 -2.52 4.15 7.46
CA LYS A 79 -2.43 3.92 8.90
C LYS A 79 -3.77 4.18 9.60
N ALA A 80 -4.42 5.30 9.29
CA ALA A 80 -5.73 5.62 9.86
C ALA A 80 -6.79 4.56 9.50
N ALA A 81 -6.81 4.07 8.25
CA ALA A 81 -7.72 3.00 7.85
C ALA A 81 -7.41 1.65 8.52
N CYS A 82 -6.13 1.34 8.70
CA CYS A 82 -5.70 0.10 9.34
C CYS A 82 -5.96 0.09 10.86
N GLU A 83 -5.81 1.23 11.53
CA GLU A 83 -6.09 1.38 12.97
C GLU A 83 -7.58 1.30 13.31
N GLN A 84 -8.46 1.65 12.36
CA GLN A 84 -9.92 1.59 12.54
C GLN A 84 -10.49 0.18 12.38
N ASP A 85 -9.77 -0.72 11.72
CA ASP A 85 -10.23 -2.09 11.45
C ASP A 85 -9.16 -3.13 11.83
N PRO A 86 -9.38 -3.90 12.92
CA PRO A 86 -8.48 -4.98 13.32
C PRO A 86 -8.23 -6.01 12.22
N ALA A 87 -9.17 -6.16 11.26
CA ALA A 87 -9.00 -7.04 10.12
C ALA A 87 -7.77 -6.67 9.29
N CYS A 88 -7.33 -5.41 9.25
CA CYS A 88 -6.09 -5.03 8.56
C CYS A 88 -4.88 -5.84 9.05
N THR A 89 -4.72 -5.98 10.36
CA THR A 89 -3.64 -6.78 10.95
C THR A 89 -3.88 -8.27 10.75
N LEU A 90 -5.11 -8.74 11.03
CA LEU A 90 -5.46 -10.17 10.97
C LEU A 90 -5.41 -10.76 9.55
N SER A 91 -5.66 -9.95 8.53
CA SER A 91 -5.64 -10.38 7.12
C SER A 91 -4.29 -10.19 6.44
N GLY A 92 -3.29 -9.68 7.17
CA GLY A 92 -1.93 -9.50 6.66
C GLY A 92 -1.74 -8.23 5.83
N TRP A 93 -2.60 -7.22 5.93
CA TRP A 93 -2.44 -5.94 5.25
C TRP A 93 -1.66 -4.90 6.07
N ALA A 94 -1.18 -5.23 7.27
CA ALA A 94 -0.38 -4.32 8.08
C ALA A 94 1.11 -4.28 7.68
N TRP A 95 1.65 -5.34 7.06
CA TRP A 95 3.07 -5.37 6.70
C TRP A 95 3.47 -4.39 5.58
N PRO A 96 2.67 -4.16 4.50
CA PRO A 96 3.03 -3.19 3.46
C PRO A 96 3.10 -1.78 4.03
N MET A 97 2.18 -1.43 4.94
CA MET A 97 2.18 -0.18 5.69
C MET A 97 3.49 -0.01 6.50
N CYS A 98 3.96 -1.07 7.17
CA CYS A 98 5.24 -1.01 7.88
C CYS A 98 6.43 -0.79 6.92
N LEU A 99 6.42 -1.37 5.72
CA LEU A 99 7.51 -1.17 4.75
C LEU A 99 7.45 0.18 4.05
N GLU A 100 6.26 0.75 3.87
CA GLU A 100 6.09 2.13 3.43
C GLU A 100 6.64 3.12 4.46
N GLN A 101 6.41 2.88 5.76
CA GLN A 101 7.00 3.65 6.85
C GLN A 101 8.53 3.70 6.76
N ALA A 102 9.19 2.66 6.23
CA ALA A 102 10.65 2.62 6.13
C ALA A 102 11.23 3.70 5.20
N VAL A 103 10.42 4.23 4.27
CA VAL A 103 10.81 5.36 3.41
C VAL A 103 10.92 6.66 4.20
N LEU A 104 10.20 6.78 5.31
CA LEU A 104 10.18 7.96 6.17
C LEU A 104 11.07 7.78 7.40
N ASP A 105 10.95 6.63 8.06
CA ASP A 105 11.65 6.28 9.29
C ASP A 105 11.83 4.74 9.39
N PRO A 106 13.04 4.23 9.07
CA PRO A 106 13.34 2.80 9.15
C PRO A 106 13.23 2.19 10.56
N ASP A 107 13.48 2.98 11.62
CA ASP A 107 13.41 2.48 13.00
C ASP A 107 11.95 2.28 13.42
N GLU A 108 11.06 3.22 13.07
CA GLU A 108 9.62 3.05 13.27
C GLU A 108 9.06 1.89 12.44
N ALA A 109 9.53 1.72 11.20
CA ALA A 109 9.15 0.60 10.35
C ALA A 109 9.53 -0.75 10.97
N ARG A 110 10.76 -0.85 11.49
CA ARG A 110 11.22 -2.05 12.20
C ARG A 110 10.38 -2.31 13.46
N ALA A 111 10.06 -1.27 14.22
CA ALA A 111 9.18 -1.38 15.39
C ALA A 111 7.75 -1.79 15.01
N CYS A 112 7.25 -1.36 13.85
CA CYS A 112 5.97 -1.76 13.28
C CYS A 112 5.97 -3.26 12.93
N LEU A 113 7.00 -3.73 12.21
CA LEU A 113 7.15 -5.16 11.87
C LEU A 113 7.23 -6.05 13.12
N ALA A 114 7.92 -5.60 14.16
CA ALA A 114 8.07 -6.35 15.42
C ALA A 114 6.75 -6.53 16.19
N LYS A 115 5.74 -5.69 15.92
CA LYS A 115 4.41 -5.76 16.55
C LYS A 115 3.42 -6.61 15.76
N LEU A 116 3.77 -7.04 14.54
CA LEU A 116 2.90 -7.88 13.74
C LEU A 116 2.70 -9.26 14.42
N PRO A 117 1.53 -9.90 14.23
CA PRO A 117 1.30 -11.27 14.68
C PRO A 117 2.38 -12.23 14.16
N GLN A 118 2.70 -13.28 14.92
CA GLN A 118 3.72 -14.26 14.51
C GLN A 118 3.38 -14.94 13.18
N ASP A 119 2.10 -15.10 12.89
CA ASP A 119 1.58 -15.68 11.66
C ASP A 119 1.30 -14.63 10.57
N ALA A 120 1.76 -13.38 10.72
CA ALA A 120 1.51 -12.30 9.76
C ALA A 120 1.93 -12.67 8.33
N PHE A 121 2.96 -13.49 8.13
CA PHE A 121 3.44 -13.99 6.83
C PHE A 121 3.05 -15.45 6.54
N SER A 122 2.01 -15.96 7.20
CA SER A 122 1.48 -17.30 6.95
C SER A 122 0.96 -17.45 5.52
N ILE A 123 1.09 -18.65 4.96
CA ILE A 123 0.52 -18.99 3.64
C ILE A 123 -1.01 -18.84 3.57
N HIS A 124 -1.67 -18.80 4.73
CA HIS A 124 -3.11 -18.61 4.86
C HIS A 124 -3.54 -17.13 4.79
N ASN A 125 -2.60 -16.19 4.93
CA ASN A 125 -2.88 -14.76 4.84
C ASN A 125 -2.72 -14.30 3.39
N LYS A 126 -3.84 -14.07 2.71
CA LYS A 126 -3.87 -13.73 1.28
C LYS A 126 -3.04 -12.49 0.91
N ALA A 127 -2.92 -11.52 1.83
CA ALA A 127 -2.21 -10.27 1.59
C ALA A 127 -0.69 -10.38 1.77
N SER A 128 -0.21 -11.40 2.47
CA SER A 128 1.18 -11.51 2.90
C SER A 128 1.85 -12.83 2.49
N ASN A 129 1.10 -13.78 1.96
CA ASN A 129 1.63 -15.06 1.48
C ASN A 129 2.63 -14.95 0.32
N GLY A 130 2.67 -13.79 -0.35
CA GLY A 130 3.66 -13.44 -1.38
C GLY A 130 4.91 -12.73 -0.83
N ASN A 131 5.01 -12.51 0.49
CA ASN A 131 6.14 -11.86 1.13
C ASN A 131 6.64 -12.68 2.34
N SER A 132 7.77 -12.27 2.94
CA SER A 132 8.31 -12.89 4.15
C SER A 132 8.84 -11.85 5.11
N LEU A 133 9.00 -12.24 6.39
CA LEU A 133 9.69 -11.42 7.37
C LEU A 133 11.14 -11.14 6.95
N THR A 134 11.83 -12.11 6.37
CA THR A 134 13.21 -11.93 5.88
C THR A 134 13.30 -10.86 4.79
N ASN A 135 12.40 -10.89 3.80
CA ASN A 135 12.35 -9.86 2.76
C ASN A 135 11.99 -8.49 3.36
N SER A 136 11.06 -8.47 4.31
CA SER A 136 10.62 -7.25 5.01
C SER A 136 11.72 -6.61 5.88
N LEU A 137 12.63 -7.40 6.44
CA LEU A 137 13.77 -6.92 7.22
C LEU A 137 14.98 -6.54 6.34
N HIS A 138 15.02 -7.04 5.10
CA HIS A 138 16.05 -6.71 4.14
C HIS A 138 15.75 -5.38 3.42
N TRP A 139 14.48 -5.15 3.12
CA TRP A 139 13.94 -3.86 2.70
C TRP A 139 14.23 -2.78 3.75
#